data_AF-A0A2V9R825-F1
#
_entry.id   AF-A0A2V9R825-F1
#
_cell.length_a   1.000
_cell.length_b   1.000
_cell.length_c   1.000
_cell.angle_alpha   90.00
_cell.angle_beta   90.00
_cell.angle_gamma   90.00
#
_symmetry.space_group_name_H-M   'P 1'
#
loop_
_entity.id
_entity.type
_entity.pdbx_description
1 polymer ?
#
loop_
_entity_poly.entity_id
_entity_poly.type
_entity_poly.pdbx_seq_one_letter_code
_entity_poly.pdbx_strand_id
1 'polypeptide(L)'
;MSRPLTESDPEVAVAIDNEVRRQHEGLELIASENFVSEAVLEAAGSVFTNKYAEGYPAKRYYGGCEFTDVIENLARDRAKQLFGAEHANVQPHA
;
A
#
# COMPACT_ATOMS: atom_id res chain seq x y z
N MET A 1 3.32 18.23 11.85
CA MET A 1 2.70 17.79 10.59
C MET A 1 1.42 17.04 10.93
N SER A 2 0.31 17.74 11.14
CA SER A 2 -0.94 17.10 11.57
C SER A 2 -2.17 17.80 10.98
N ARG A 3 -2.01 18.51 9.85
CA ARG A 3 -3.13 19.13 9.16
C ARG A 3 -3.73 18.08 8.20
N PRO A 4 -5.05 17.94 8.15
CA PRO A 4 -5.69 17.07 7.16
C PRO A 4 -5.44 17.59 5.75
N LEU A 5 -5.64 16.73 4.74
CA LEU A 5 -5.46 17.10 3.33
C LEU A 5 -6.37 18.27 2.95
N THR A 6 -7.63 18.26 3.40
CA THR A 6 -8.61 19.34 3.18
C THR A 6 -8.13 20.72 3.61
N GLU A 7 -7.25 20.80 4.61
CA GLU A 7 -6.65 22.05 5.06
C GLU A 7 -5.31 22.38 4.38
N SER A 8 -4.54 21.34 4.06
CA SER A 8 -3.19 21.49 3.50
C SER A 8 -3.23 21.76 2.00
N ASP A 9 -4.15 21.10 1.31
CA ASP A 9 -4.40 21.18 -0.12
C ASP A 9 -5.90 20.87 -0.42
N PRO A 10 -6.78 21.88 -0.27
CA PRO A 10 -8.22 21.70 -0.49
C PRO A 10 -8.57 21.34 -1.94
N GLU A 11 -7.75 21.76 -2.92
CA GLU A 11 -8.00 21.48 -4.33
C GLU A 11 -7.81 19.99 -4.63
N VAL A 12 -6.74 19.39 -4.10
CA VAL A 12 -6.52 17.93 -4.20
C VAL A 12 -7.60 17.16 -3.45
N ALA A 13 -8.02 17.63 -2.26
CA ALA A 13 -9.11 16.98 -1.53
C ALA A 13 -10.42 16.94 -2.34
N VAL A 14 -10.80 18.05 -2.96
CA VAL A 14 -11.99 18.12 -3.84
C VAL A 14 -11.85 17.20 -5.05
N ALA A 15 -10.66 17.11 -5.64
CA ALA A 15 -10.42 16.20 -6.76
C ALA A 15 -10.60 14.72 -6.36
N ILE A 16 -10.13 14.32 -5.17
CA ILE A 16 -10.33 12.97 -4.63
C ILE A 16 -11.82 12.68 -4.43
N ASP A 17 -12.57 13.61 -3.82
CA ASP A 17 -14.01 13.44 -3.60
C ASP A 17 -14.79 13.27 -4.91
N ASN A 18 -14.40 14.01 -5.95
CA ASN A 18 -14.98 13.88 -7.28
C ASN A 18 -14.66 12.52 -7.93
N GLU A 19 -13.44 11.99 -7.76
CA GLU A 19 -13.08 10.67 -8.27
C GLU A 19 -13.82 9.55 -7.53
N VAL A 20 -13.98 9.66 -6.21
CA VAL A 20 -14.80 8.72 -5.41
C VAL A 20 -16.23 8.69 -5.96
N ARG A 21 -16.81 9.87 -6.24
CA ARG A 21 -18.15 9.94 -6.84
C ARG A 21 -18.19 9.30 -8.23
N ARG A 22 -17.21 9.59 -9.09
CA ARG A 22 -17.11 9.01 -10.44
C ARG A 22 -17.10 7.48 -10.37
N GLN A 23 -16.28 6.91 -9.49
CA GLN A 23 -16.19 5.46 -9.29
C GLN A 23 -17.48 4.84 -8.75
N HIS A 24 -18.23 5.57 -7.92
CA HIS A 24 -19.49 5.09 -7.34
C HIS A 24 -20.68 5.17 -8.30
N GLU A 25 -20.71 6.18 -9.16
CA GLU A 25 -21.81 6.44 -10.10
C GLU A 25 -21.58 5.79 -11.47
N GLY A 26 -20.32 5.49 -11.81
CA GLY A 26 -19.91 4.87 -13.06
C GLY A 26 -20.07 3.35 -13.09
N LEU A 27 -20.27 2.82 -14.30
CA LEU A 27 -20.10 1.39 -14.56
C LEU A 27 -18.69 1.15 -15.11
N GLU A 28 -17.79 0.69 -14.25
CA GLU A 28 -16.39 0.43 -14.62
C GLU A 28 -16.27 -0.94 -15.31
N LEU A 29 -15.91 -0.94 -16.59
CA LEU A 29 -15.81 -2.14 -17.44
C LEU A 29 -14.39 -2.43 -17.93
N ILE A 30 -13.39 -1.68 -17.44
CA ILE A 30 -12.00 -1.90 -17.78
C ILE A 30 -11.54 -3.16 -17.03
N ALA A 31 -11.22 -4.23 -17.78
CA ALA A 31 -10.97 -5.55 -17.21
C ALA A 31 -9.79 -5.64 -16.22
N SER A 32 -8.86 -4.69 -16.29
CA SER A 32 -7.68 -4.61 -15.41
C SER A 32 -7.88 -3.70 -14.20
N GLU A 33 -8.96 -2.92 -14.15
CA GLU A 33 -9.26 -2.08 -13.00
C GLU A 33 -10.02 -2.87 -11.94
N ASN A 34 -9.89 -2.42 -10.68
CA ASN A 34 -10.57 -3.03 -9.55
C ASN A 34 -10.66 -2.03 -8.39
N PHE A 35 -11.55 -2.32 -7.44
CA PHE A 35 -11.67 -1.56 -6.20
C PHE A 35 -10.99 -2.32 -5.06
N VAL A 36 -9.97 -1.72 -4.47
CA VAL A 36 -9.32 -2.26 -3.27
C VAL A 36 -10.19 -2.02 -2.02
N SER A 37 -9.97 -2.80 -0.97
CA SER A 37 -10.68 -2.59 0.30
C SER A 37 -10.10 -1.39 1.08
N GLU A 38 -10.90 -0.84 1.99
CA GLU A 38 -10.47 0.24 2.89
C GLU A 38 -9.23 -0.14 3.70
N ALA A 39 -9.16 -1.39 4.19
CA ALA A 39 -7.99 -1.90 4.91
C ALA A 39 -6.69 -1.88 4.06
N VAL A 40 -6.77 -2.02 2.74
CA VAL A 40 -5.61 -1.89 1.85
C VAL A 40 -5.20 -0.41 1.74
N LEU A 41 -6.17 0.50 1.62
CA LEU A 41 -5.91 1.94 1.57
C LEU A 41 -5.27 2.46 2.86
N GLU A 42 -5.78 2.03 4.03
CA GLU A 42 -5.22 2.37 5.34
C GLU A 42 -3.74 1.98 5.46
N ALA A 43 -3.38 0.77 5.01
CA ALA A 43 -2.00 0.30 5.03
C ALA A 43 -1.11 1.07 4.05
N ALA A 44 -1.60 1.35 2.84
CA ALA A 44 -0.86 2.05 1.79
C ALA A 44 -0.53 3.51 2.18
N GLY A 45 -1.44 4.19 2.87
CA GLY A 45 -1.26 5.56 3.36
C GLY A 45 -0.55 5.68 4.72
N SER A 46 0.07 4.61 5.22
CA SER A 46 0.61 4.57 6.58
C SER A 46 2.06 5.08 6.69
N VAL A 47 2.57 5.15 7.93
CA VAL A 47 3.93 5.60 8.25
C VAL A 47 5.05 4.74 7.65
N PHE A 48 4.74 3.55 7.12
CA PHE A 48 5.74 2.70 6.48
C PHE A 48 6.37 3.33 5.23
N THR A 49 5.69 4.30 4.61
CA THR A 49 6.26 5.11 3.50
C THR A 49 7.54 5.87 3.91
N ASN A 50 7.71 6.16 5.20
CA ASN A 50 8.86 6.90 5.71
C ASN A 50 10.13 6.05 5.84
N LYS A 51 10.01 4.71 5.74
CA LYS A 51 11.12 3.80 6.07
C LYS A 51 11.89 3.36 4.83
N TYR A 52 13.19 3.66 4.81
CA TYR A 52 14.13 3.02 3.90
C TYR A 52 14.58 1.66 4.46
N ALA A 53 14.32 0.57 3.73
CA ALA A 53 14.54 -0.81 4.20
C ALA A 53 15.23 -1.69 3.15
N GLU A 54 16.29 -1.19 2.52
CA GLU A 54 17.06 -1.93 1.52
C GLU A 54 17.60 -3.27 2.07
N GLY A 55 17.57 -4.29 1.22
CA GLY A 55 17.91 -5.67 1.56
C GLY A 55 16.68 -6.53 1.78
N TYR A 56 16.85 -7.64 2.47
CA TYR A 56 15.75 -8.55 2.86
C TYR A 56 15.62 -8.61 4.37
N PRO A 57 14.50 -9.11 4.92
CA PRO A 57 14.34 -9.29 6.37
C PRO A 57 15.54 -9.99 7.01
N ALA A 58 15.99 -9.48 8.16
CA ALA A 58 17.21 -9.87 8.88
C ALA A 58 18.55 -9.66 8.12
N LYS A 59 18.52 -9.12 6.91
CA LYS A 59 19.69 -8.82 6.06
C LYS A 59 19.53 -7.43 5.43
N ARG A 60 19.26 -6.43 6.28
CA ARG A 60 19.09 -5.04 5.88
C ARG A 60 20.42 -4.30 5.85
N TYR A 61 20.54 -3.35 4.94
CA TYR A 61 21.69 -2.43 4.89
C TYR A 61 21.59 -1.32 5.95
N TYR A 62 20.39 -1.10 6.51
CA TYR A 62 20.09 -0.02 7.46
C TYR A 62 19.38 -0.55 8.72
N GLY A 63 19.59 0.13 9.84
CA GLY A 63 18.91 -0.16 11.10
C GLY A 63 17.44 0.29 11.15
N GLY A 64 16.75 -0.08 12.22
CA GLY A 64 15.37 0.35 12.52
C GLY A 64 14.29 -0.33 11.67
N CYS A 65 14.56 -1.52 11.13
CA CYS A 65 13.65 -2.26 10.25
C CYS A 65 12.83 -3.34 10.98
N GLU A 66 12.78 -3.31 12.32
CA GLU A 66 12.20 -4.38 13.15
C GLU A 66 10.75 -4.68 12.76
N PHE A 67 9.96 -3.63 12.53
CA PHE A 67 8.54 -3.77 12.15
C PHE A 67 8.33 -3.89 10.64
N THR A 68 9.23 -3.35 9.82
CA THR A 68 9.19 -3.54 8.36
C THR A 68 9.46 -5.01 8.00
N ASP A 69 10.38 -5.66 8.72
CA ASP A 69 10.68 -7.08 8.58
C ASP A 69 9.47 -7.95 8.93
N VAL A 70 8.70 -7.59 9.96
CA VAL A 70 7.45 -8.28 10.32
C VAL A 70 6.46 -8.25 9.15
N ILE A 71 6.22 -7.08 8.56
CA ILE A 71 5.26 -6.93 7.48
C ILE A 71 5.73 -7.63 6.20
N GLU A 72 7.01 -7.48 5.83
CA GLU A 72 7.53 -8.13 4.63
C GLU A 72 7.52 -9.66 4.74
N ASN A 73 7.83 -10.21 5.93
CA ASN A 73 7.70 -11.66 6.16
C ASN A 73 6.24 -12.11 6.08
N LEU A 74 5.31 -11.40 6.72
CA LEU A 74 3.88 -11.70 6.61
C LEU A 74 3.38 -11.67 5.16
N ALA A 75 3.80 -10.68 4.37
CA ALA A 75 3.43 -10.57 2.96
C ALA A 75 3.97 -11.75 2.14
N ARG A 76 5.24 -12.11 2.31
CA ARG A 76 5.88 -13.26 1.63
C ARG A 76 5.22 -14.58 2.01
N ASP A 77 4.94 -14.79 3.28
CA ASP A 77 4.32 -16.02 3.77
C ASP A 77 2.89 -16.17 3.27
N ARG A 78 2.11 -15.08 3.28
CA ARG A 78 0.74 -15.06 2.71
C ARG A 78 0.75 -15.29 1.20
N ALA A 79 1.68 -14.69 0.46
CA ALA A 79 1.80 -14.92 -0.98
C ALA A 79 2.14 -16.38 -1.30
N LYS A 80 3.10 -16.98 -0.59
CA LYS A 80 3.42 -18.41 -0.71
C LYS A 80 2.21 -19.28 -0.39
N GLN A 81 1.49 -18.99 0.69
CA GLN A 81 0.29 -19.75 1.08
C GLN A 81 -0.82 -19.63 0.03
N LEU A 82 -1.05 -18.43 -0.51
CA LEU A 82 -2.12 -18.17 -1.47
C LEU A 82 -1.90 -18.92 -2.79
N PHE A 83 -0.66 -18.98 -3.26
CA PHE A 83 -0.32 -19.55 -4.56
C PHE A 83 0.32 -20.95 -4.48
N GLY A 84 0.54 -21.50 -3.28
CA GLY A 84 1.26 -22.76 -3.09
C GLY A 84 2.72 -22.69 -3.55
N ALA A 85 3.34 -21.51 -3.45
CA ALA A 85 4.70 -21.28 -3.94
C ALA A 85 5.76 -21.58 -2.87
N GLU A 86 6.93 -22.06 -3.30
CA GLU A 86 8.09 -22.25 -2.41
C GLU A 86 8.73 -20.91 -1.99
N HIS A 87 8.71 -19.94 -2.91
CA HIS A 87 9.33 -18.63 -2.74
C HIS A 87 8.42 -17.51 -3.26
N ALA A 88 8.54 -16.33 -2.63
CA ALA A 88 7.88 -15.11 -3.08
C ALA A 88 8.80 -13.90 -2.82
N ASN A 89 8.90 -13.02 -3.82
CA ASN A 89 9.45 -11.67 -3.69
C ASN A 89 8.30 -10.67 -3.82
N VAL A 90 8.16 -9.79 -2.82
CA VAL A 90 7.06 -8.80 -2.71
C VAL A 90 7.57 -7.35 -2.78
N GLN A 91 8.82 -7.15 -3.19
CA GLN A 91 9.45 -5.83 -3.34
C GLN A 91 9.26 -5.14 -4.72
N PRO A 92 8.96 -5.82 -5.85
CA PRO A 92 8.69 -5.12 -7.11
C PRO A 92 7.59 -4.08 -6.98
N HIS A 93 7.80 -2.90 -7.58
CA HIS A 93 6.92 -1.75 -7.44
C HIS A 93 5.63 -1.83 -8.28
N ALA A 94 5.70 -2.48 -9.46
CA ALA A 94 4.60 -2.74 -10.38
C ALA A 94 5.00 -3.83 -11.38
#